data_AF-A0A7C7MTW8-F1
#
_entry.id   AF-A0A7C7MTW8-F1
#
_cell.length_a   1.000
_cell.length_b   1.000
_cell.length_c   1.000
_cell.angle_alpha   90.00
_cell.angle_beta   90.00
_cell.angle_gamma   90.00
#
_symmetry.space_group_name_H-M   'P 1'
#
loop_
_entity.id
_entity.type
_entity.pdbx_description
1 polymer ?
#
loop_
_entity_poly.entity_id
_entity_poly.type
_entity_poly.pdbx_seq_one_letter_code
_entity_poly.pdbx_strand_id
1 'polypeptide(L)' 'MNRILAVAILVGVTGCSYTQPYVTNISPAGKNGILVEKCKIQMNQLTTQISDTSCNTSYVWLGGEGGKNNS' A
#
# COMPACT_ATOMS: atom_id res chain seq x y z
N MET A 1 14.16 -10.68 -37.88
CA MET A 1 13.32 -9.56 -37.43
C MET A 1 12.38 -9.96 -36.28
N ASN A 2 11.64 -11.08 -36.36
CA ASN A 2 10.72 -11.52 -35.29
C ASN A 2 11.37 -11.80 -33.92
N ARG A 3 12.65 -12.18 -33.88
CA ARG A 3 13.38 -12.51 -32.65
C ARG A 3 13.65 -11.28 -31.77
N ILE A 4 13.91 -10.13 -32.39
CA ILE A 4 14.27 -8.88 -31.69
C ILE A 4 13.01 -8.27 -31.05
N LEU A 5 11.88 -8.36 -31.75
CA LEU A 5 10.58 -7.91 -31.24
C LEU A 5 10.15 -8.71 -30.01
N ALA A 6 10.40 -10.03 -30.00
CA ALA A 6 10.09 -10.90 -28.86
C ALA A 6 10.90 -10.54 -27.59
N VAL A 7 12.17 -10.15 -27.75
CA VAL A 7 13.03 -9.73 -26.62
C VAL A 7 12.57 -8.38 -26.05
N ALA A 8 12.16 -7.43 -26.90
CA ALA A 8 11.66 -6.14 -26.46
C ALA A 8 10.36 -6.25 -25.64
N ILE A 9 9.47 -7.16 -26.02
CA ILE A 9 8.23 -7.44 -25.26
C ILE A 9 8.55 -8.06 -23.90
N LEU A 10 9.54 -8.96 -23.83
CA LEU A 10 9.94 -9.61 -22.57
C LEU A 10 10.48 -8.61 -21.53
N VAL A 11 11.21 -7.58 -21.98
CA VAL A 11 11.74 -6.51 -21.12
C VAL A 11 10.64 -5.52 -20.69
N GLY A 12 9.60 -5.34 -21.51
CA GLY A 12 8.50 -4.41 -21.19
C GLY A 12 7.55 -4.87 -20.08
N VAL A 13 7.56 -6.15 -19.70
CA VAL A 13 6.66 -6.70 -18.65
C VAL A 13 7.24 -6.57 -17.25
N THR A 14 8.47 -6.07 -17.09
CA THR A 14 9.01 -5.66 -15.77
C THR A 14 8.44 -4.30 -15.37
N GLY A 15 7.12 -4.18 -15.41
CA GLY A 15 6.38 -2.97 -15.07
C GLY A 15 5.75 -3.14 -13.71
N CYS A 16 6.16 -2.30 -12.77
CA CYS A 16 5.48 -2.01 -11.51
C CYS A 16 5.39 -3.17 -10.51
N SER A 17 6.48 -3.43 -9.79
CA SER A 17 6.46 -4.18 -8.52
C SER A 17 5.77 -3.35 -7.42
N TYR A 18 4.46 -3.14 -7.54
CA TYR A 18 3.67 -2.64 -6.42
C TYR A 18 3.30 -3.82 -5.54
N THR A 19 3.86 -3.84 -4.32
CA THR A 19 3.45 -4.81 -3.32
C THR A 19 2.17 -4.33 -2.65
N GLN A 20 1.46 -5.25 -1.98
CA GLN A 20 0.24 -4.93 -1.24
C GLN A 20 0.54 -3.88 -0.15
N PRO A 21 -0.37 -2.90 0.08
CA PRO A 21 -0.14 -1.86 1.07
C PRO A 21 0.02 -2.45 2.48
N TYR A 22 1.06 -2.01 3.19
CA TYR A 22 1.40 -2.48 4.53
C TYR A 22 1.11 -1.40 5.57
N VAL A 23 0.92 -1.80 6.82
CA VAL A 23 0.68 -0.86 7.92
C VAL A 23 2.02 -0.20 8.29
N THR A 24 2.12 1.11 8.08
CA THR A 24 3.29 1.91 8.46
C THR A 24 3.16 2.51 9.85
N ASN A 25 1.94 2.87 10.22
CA ASN A 25 1.68 3.54 11.49
C ASN A 25 0.34 3.12 12.08
N ILE A 26 0.31 2.99 13.40
CA ILE A 26 -0.87 2.73 14.20
C ILE A 26 -0.89 3.81 15.28
N SER A 27 -1.82 4.76 15.16
CA SER A 27 -1.93 5.90 16.07
C SER A 27 -3.27 5.90 16.81
N PRO A 28 -3.31 6.29 18.09
CA PRO A 28 -4.56 6.37 18.85
C PRO A 28 -5.46 7.48 18.34
N ALA A 29 -6.74 7.18 18.13
CA ALA A 29 -7.74 8.08 17.52
C ALA A 29 -8.87 8.50 18.50
N GLY A 30 -8.60 8.41 19.81
CA GLY A 30 -9.59 8.67 20.87
C GLY A 30 -10.22 7.40 21.44
N LYS A 31 -11.39 7.54 22.08
CA LYS A 31 -12.03 6.45 22.82
C LYS A 31 -12.51 5.35 21.86
N ASN A 32 -11.83 4.21 21.88
CA ASN A 32 -12.05 3.04 21.01
C ASN A 32 -11.77 3.23 19.51
N GLY A 33 -10.99 4.26 19.15
CA GLY A 33 -10.59 4.50 17.76
C GLY A 33 -9.08 4.30 17.56
N ILE A 34 -8.69 3.70 16.45
CA ILE A 34 -7.30 3.64 15.99
C ILE A 34 -7.22 4.15 14.57
N LEU A 35 -6.22 4.98 14.29
CA LEU A 35 -5.81 5.35 12.95
C LEU A 35 -4.78 4.34 12.47
N VAL A 36 -5.07 3.66 11.37
CA VAL A 36 -4.15 2.75 10.70
C VAL A 36 -3.71 3.41 9.40
N GLU A 37 -2.45 3.80 9.36
CA GLU A 37 -1.82 4.28 8.14
C GLU A 37 -1.29 3.09 7.33
N LYS A 38 -1.64 3.07 6.05
CA LYS A 38 -1.19 2.07 5.10
C LYS A 38 -0.48 2.74 3.94
N CYS A 39 0.76 2.38 3.69
CA CYS A 39 1.52 2.88 2.54
C CYS A 39 1.69 1.77 1.49
N LYS A 40 1.66 2.17 0.22
CA LYS A 40 2.05 1.28 -0.88
C LYS A 40 3.55 1.37 -1.04
N ILE A 41 4.16 0.25 -1.40
CA ILE A 41 5.59 0.19 -1.62
C ILE A 41 5.82 0.26 -3.13
N GLN A 42 6.62 1.23 -3.55
CA GLN A 42 7.13 1.29 -4.91
C GLN A 42 8.59 0.82 -4.88
N MET A 43 8.82 -0.37 -5.44
CA MET A 43 10.19 -0.85 -5.62
C MET A 43 10.73 -0.34 -6.95
N ASN A 44 11.79 0.46 -6.91
CA ASN A 44 12.51 0.81 -8.11
C ASN A 44 13.47 -0.33 -8.49
N GLN A 45 13.08 -1.13 -9.48
CA GLN A 45 13.81 -2.33 -9.89
C GLN A 45 15.25 -2.06 -10.34
N LEU A 46 15.54 -0.84 -10.83
CA LEU A 46 16.87 -0.47 -11.31
C LEU A 46 17.84 -0.11 -10.19
N THR A 47 17.36 0.53 -9.11
CA THR A 47 18.21 1.04 -8.04
C THR A 47 18.06 0.27 -6.73
N THR A 48 17.22 -0.77 -6.69
CA THR A 48 16.85 -1.54 -5.48
C THR A 48 16.26 -0.69 -4.35
N GLN A 49 15.93 0.57 -4.63
CA GLN A 49 15.37 1.48 -3.64
C GLN A 49 13.91 1.14 -3.37
N ILE A 50 13.57 1.13 -2.09
CA ILE A 50 12.22 0.89 -1.58
C ILE A 50 11.72 2.25 -1.10
N SER A 51 10.64 2.75 -1.70
CA SER A 51 10.00 3.99 -1.27
C SER A 51 8.54 3.78 -0.93
N ASP A 52 8.12 4.45 0.14
CA ASP A 52 6.71 4.55 0.52
C ASP A 52 6.00 5.56 -0.37
N THR A 53 4.94 5.13 -1.02
CA THR A 53 4.11 5.97 -1.88
C THR A 53 2.63 5.76 -1.56
N SER A 54 1.80 6.76 -1.85
CA SER A 54 0.33 6.65 -1.73
C SER A 54 -0.14 6.16 -0.34
N CYS A 55 0.39 6.74 0.73
CA CYS A 55 -0.05 6.48 2.10
C CYS A 55 -1.48 6.94 2.34
N ASN A 56 -2.28 6.10 3.00
CA ASN A 56 -3.65 6.41 3.37
C ASN A 56 -3.91 6.02 4.83
N THR A 57 -4.48 6.94 5.58
CA THR A 57 -4.85 6.73 6.98
C THR A 57 -6.33 6.42 7.08
N SER A 58 -6.64 5.23 7.61
CA SER A 58 -8.01 4.76 7.82
C SER A 58 -8.33 4.70 9.30
N TYR A 59 -9.53 5.14 9.67
CA TYR A 59 -10.05 5.00 11.03
C TYR A 59 -10.67 3.62 11.24
N VAL A 60 -10.28 2.95 12.32
CA VAL A 60 -10.82 1.67 12.74
C VAL A 60 -11.43 1.84 14.12
N TRP A 61 -12.73 1.56 14.23
CA TRP A 61 -13.44 1.49 15.50
C TRP A 61 -13.25 0.10 16.11
N LEU A 62 -12.71 0.06 17.33
CA LEU A 62 -12.51 -1.16 18.11
C LEU A 62 -13.64 -1.44 19.10
N GLY A 63 -14.61 -0.53 19.22
CA GLY A 63 -15.79 -0.78 20.05
C GLY A 63 -16.72 -1.79 19.38
N GLY A 64 -17.42 -2.57 20.20
CA GLY A 64 -18.47 -3.47 19.69
C GLY A 64 -19.56 -2.71 18.92
N GLU A 65 -20.27 -3.42 18.06
CA GLU A 65 -21.27 -2.88 17.12
C GLU A 65 -22.37 -2.03 17.81
N GLY A 66 -22.63 -2.27 19.10
CA GLY A 66 -23.57 -1.49 19.91
C GLY A 66 -23.13 -0.09 20.35
N GLY A 67 -21.91 0.35 20.01
CA GLY A 67 -21.39 1.68 20.30
C GLY A 67 -21.39 2.67 19.13
N LYS A 68 -21.77 2.23 17.92
CA LYS A 68 -21.73 3.05 16.68
C LYS A 68 -22.82 4.14 16.61
N ASN A 69 -23.83 4.04 17.46
CA ASN A 69 -25.10 4.78 17.39
C ASN A 69 -25.35 5.67 18.61
N ASN A 70 -24.32 6.00 19.38
CA ASN A 70 -24.40 6.95 20.50
C ASN A 70 -23.28 8.00 20.40
N SER A 71 -23.18 8.64 19.23
CA SER A 71 -22.46 9.90 19.05
C SER A 71 -23.24 10.83 18.16
#